data_AF-A0A7C4KJ98-F1
#
_entry.id   AF-A0A7C4KJ98-F1
#
_cell.length_a   1.000
_cell.length_b   1.000
_cell.length_c   1.000
_cell.angle_alpha   90.00
_cell.angle_beta   90.00
_cell.angle_gamma   90.00
#
_symmetry.space_group_name_H-M   'P 1'
#
loop_
_entity.id
_entity.type
_entity.pdbx_description
1 polymer ?
#
loop_
_entity_poly.entity_id
_entity_poly.type
_entity_poly.pdbx_seq_one_letter_code
_entity_poly.pdbx_strand_id
1 'polypeptide(L)' 'LRWLLQKPGVTAPIIGARTLRHLEINLGATGWTLGAEEMALLDGVSEKELPYPYGIANSRRE' A
#
# COMPACT_ATOMS: atom_id res chain seq x y z
N LEU A 1 -3.81 3.77 -4.37
CA LEU A 1 -3.01 3.01 -5.37
C LEU A 1 -1.52 3.31 -5.27
N ARG A 2 -1.09 4.58 -5.25
CA ARG A 2 0.33 4.94 -5.19
C ARG A 2 1.08 4.35 -3.98
N TRP A 3 0.48 4.42 -2.78
CA TRP A 3 1.02 3.79 -1.57
C TRP A 3 1.34 2.30 -1.78
N LEU A 4 0.36 1.54 -2.30
CA LEU A 4 0.52 0.11 -2.56
C LEU A 4 1.59 -0.18 -3.61
N LEU A 5 1.67 0.63 -4.67
CA LEU A 5 2.70 0.55 -5.71
C LEU A 5 4.13 0.76 -5.18
N GLN A 6 4.29 1.41 -4.03
CA GLN A 6 5.59 1.63 -3.38
C GLN A 6 5.92 0.58 -2.31
N LYS A 7 5.03 -0.39 -2.03
CA LYS A 7 5.30 -1.42 -1.02
C LYS A 7 6.25 -2.49 -1.57
N PRO A 8 7.17 -3.02 -0.73
CA PRO A 8 8.03 -4.13 -1.12
C PRO A 8 7.25 -5.35 -1.61
N GLY A 9 7.73 -5.99 -2.67
CA GLY A 9 7.12 -7.19 -3.25
C GLY A 9 5.88 -6.97 -4.12
N VAL A 10 5.38 -5.73 -4.24
CA VAL A 10 4.25 -5.40 -5.13
C VAL A 10 4.78 -5.04 -6.51
N THR A 11 4.42 -5.82 -7.53
CA THR A 11 4.74 -5.51 -8.94
C THR A 11 3.70 -4.59 -9.57
N ALA A 12 2.42 -4.95 -9.45
CA ALA A 12 1.31 -4.13 -9.94
C ALA A 12 0.00 -4.47 -9.20
N PRO A 13 -0.78 -3.47 -8.74
CA PRO A 13 -2.10 -3.70 -8.18
C PRO A 13 -3.12 -3.98 -9.29
N ILE A 14 -4.01 -4.94 -9.03
CA ILE A 14 -5.15 -5.21 -9.91
C ILE A 14 -6.25 -4.17 -9.62
N ILE A 15 -6.69 -3.45 -10.66
CA ILE A 15 -7.69 -2.40 -10.56
C ILE A 15 -8.88 -2.69 -11.47
N GLY A 16 -10.09 -2.36 -11.00
CA GLY A 16 -11.31 -2.38 -11.80
C GLY A 16 -11.72 -0.97 -12.25
N ALA A 17 -12.24 -0.84 -13.46
CA ALA A 17 -12.82 0.40 -13.97
C ALA A 17 -14.08 0.09 -14.77
N ARG A 18 -15.24 0.65 -14.35
CA ARG A 18 -16.53 0.51 -15.05
C ARG A 18 -16.87 1.71 -15.95
N THR A 19 -16.08 2.78 -15.83
CA THR A 19 -16.17 4.00 -16.64
C THR A 19 -14.76 4.44 -17.01
N LEU A 20 -14.64 5.22 -18.09
CA LEU A 20 -13.35 5.78 -18.51
C LEU A 20 -12.73 6.67 -17.42
N ARG A 21 -13.58 7.45 -16.71
CA ARG A 21 -13.11 8.30 -15.62
C ARG A 21 -12.47 7.52 -14.46
N HIS A 22 -12.97 6.32 -14.15
CA HIS A 22 -12.32 5.47 -13.14
C HIS A 22 -10.91 5.06 -13.60
N LEU A 23 -10.77 4.69 -14.88
CA LEU A 23 -9.47 4.32 -15.44
C LEU A 23 -8.49 5.50 -15.36
N GLU A 24 -8.89 6.69 -15.81
CA GLU A 24 -8.07 7.90 -15.76
C GLU A 24 -7.58 8.22 -14.34
N ILE A 25 -8.49 8.19 -13.36
CA ILE A 25 -8.15 8.44 -11.95
C ILE A 25 -7.19 7.35 -11.43
N ASN A 26 -7.45 6.08 -11.74
CA ASN A 26 -6.58 4.99 -11.30
C ASN A 26 -5.16 5.10 -11.87
N LEU A 27 -5.04 5.43 -13.17
CA LEU A 27 -3.76 5.64 -13.85
C LEU A 27 -3.01 6.87 -13.32
N GLY A 28 -3.73 7.86 -12.80
CA GLY A 28 -3.16 9.03 -12.11
C GLY A 28 -2.31 8.69 -10.87
N ALA A 29 -2.30 7.43 -10.41
CA ALA A 29 -1.38 6.96 -9.37
C ALA A 29 0.05 6.71 -9.86
N THR A 30 0.33 6.89 -11.16
CA THR A 30 1.64 6.71 -11.78
C THR A 30 2.32 8.06 -12.04
N GLY A 31 3.63 8.05 -12.29
CA GLY A 31 4.39 9.26 -12.66
C GLY A 31 4.82 10.18 -11.51
N TRP A 32 4.47 9.84 -10.26
CA TRP A 32 4.89 10.56 -9.06
C TRP A 32 5.13 9.58 -7.91
N THR A 33 5.70 10.06 -6.80
CA THR A 33 6.05 9.27 -5.60
C THR A 33 5.54 9.93 -4.34
N LEU A 34 5.08 9.15 -3.37
CA LEU A 34 4.91 9.58 -1.99
C LEU A 34 6.28 9.70 -1.33
N GLY A 35 6.49 10.78 -0.58
CA GLY A 35 7.67 11.00 0.23
C GLY A 35 7.75 10.05 1.43
N ALA A 36 8.90 10.03 2.10
CA ALA A 36 9.13 9.15 3.25
C ALA A 36 8.14 9.41 4.39
N GLU A 37 7.86 10.68 4.68
CA GLU A 37 6.92 11.08 5.75
C GLU A 37 5.48 10.67 5.43
N GLU A 38 5.03 10.88 4.18
CA GLU A 38 3.69 10.49 3.73
C GLU A 38 3.53 8.97 3.74
N MET A 39 4.56 8.23 3.32
CA MET A 39 4.59 6.77 3.40
C MET A 39 4.51 6.30 4.86
N ALA A 40 5.29 6.89 5.76
CA ALA A 40 5.29 6.55 7.18
C ALA A 40 3.94 6.84 7.84
N LEU A 41 3.32 7.97 7.51
CA LEU A 41 1.99 8.32 8.00
C LEU A 41 0.95 7.28 7.56
N LEU A 42 0.93 6.94 6.27
CA LEU A 42 0.00 5.95 5.71
C LEU A 42 0.23 4.54 6.27
N ASP A 43 1.49 4.14 6.45
CA ASP A 43 1.86 2.88 7.07
C ASP A 43 1.35 2.82 8.52
N GLY A 44 1.61 3.86 9.31
CA GLY A 44 1.20 3.91 10.72
C GLY A 44 -0.32 3.89 10.91
N VAL A 45 -1.10 4.65 10.12
CA VAL A 45 -2.57 4.64 10.26
C VAL A 45 -3.24 3.37 9.70
N SER A 46 -2.54 2.61 8.85
CA SER A 46 -3.05 1.37 8.26
C SER A 46 -2.55 0.11 8.94
N GLU A 47 -1.64 0.25 9.92
CA GLU A 47 -1.09 -0.84 10.69
C GLU A 47 -2.19 -1.62 11.41
N LYS A 48 -2.09 -2.94 11.35
CA LYS A 48 -3.05 -3.86 11.95
C LYS A 48 -2.32 -4.83 12.85
N GLU A 49 -2.92 -5.13 13.99
CA GLU A 49 -2.45 -6.18 14.86
C GLU A 49 -2.44 -7.51 14.10
N LEU A 50 -1.30 -8.20 14.15
CA LEU A 50 -1.13 -9.48 13.47
C LEU A 50 -1.93 -10.56 14.20
N PRO A 51 -2.74 -11.36 13.48
CA PRO A 51 -3.44 -12.47 14.12
C PRO A 51 -2.44 -13.52 14.63
N TYR A 52 -2.83 -14.27 15.64
CA TYR A 52 -2.06 -15.43 16.10
C TYR A 52 -1.85 -16.44 14.96
N PRO A 53 -0.67 -17.07 14.81
CA PRO A 53 0.54 -16.92 15.64
C PRO A 53 1.52 -15.84 15.13
N TYR A 54 1.15 -15.09 14.10
CA TYR A 54 2.05 -14.19 13.39
C TYR A 54 2.54 -13.01 14.27
N GLY A 55 1.71 -12.53 15.19
CA GLY A 55 2.13 -11.53 16.19
C GLY A 55 3.25 -12.01 17.11
N ILE A 56 3.28 -13.30 17.46
CA ILE A 56 4.33 -13.90 18.31
C ILE A 56 5.62 -14.15 17.51
N ALA A 57 5.50 -14.47 16.22
CA ALA A 57 6.65 -14.68 15.37
C ALA A 57 7.39 -13.36 15.05
N ASN A 58 6.66 -12.25 14.96
CA ASN A 58 7.25 -10.94 14.66
C ASN A 58 7.97 -10.35 15.88
N SER A 59 7.41 -10.47 17.09
CA SER A 59 8.04 -9.99 18.33
C SER A 59 9.30 -10.76 18.75
N ARG A 60 9.61 -11.90 18.10
CA ARG A 60 10.87 -12.65 18.31
C ARG A 60 11.98 -12.28 17.33
N ARG A 61 11.69 -11.44 16.33
CA ARG A 61 12.67 -11.00 15.31
C ARG A 61 13.27 -9.63 15.61
N GLU A 62 12.75 -8.93 16.61
CA GLU A 62 13.30 -7.70 17.20
C GLU A 62 14.20 -8.04 18.40
#